data_AF-A0A839ZUM7-F1
#
_entry.id   AF-A0A839ZUM7-F1
#
_cell.length_a   1.000
_cell.length_b   1.000
_cell.length_c   1.000
_cell.angle_alpha   90.00
_cell.angle_beta   90.00
_cell.angle_gamma   90.00
#
_symmetry.space_group_name_H-M   'P 1'
#
loop_
_entity.id
_entity.type
_entity.pdbx_description
1 polymer ?
#
loop_
_entity_poly.entity_id
_entity_poly.type
_entity_poly.pdbx_seq_one_letter_code
_entity_poly.pdbx_strand_id
1 'polypeptide(L)'
;MALLDELKADQLAARKSNDRLKADLLTTLIGEASQITTEEFKRGVTEVTDEKVAATVAKFLKNTKLTLENLASERARLIDAGADASKVGQRIEAAETELAILSSYGPKQMTESELRKVIDDFRAQNPDANVGTIMAHLKTNFGGQYDGKTASALARG
;
A
#
# COMPACT_ATOMS: atom_id res chain seq x y z
N MET A 1 6.72 -4.08 -20.01
CA MET A 1 5.52 -4.93 -19.87
C MET A 1 4.49 -4.12 -19.12
N ALA A 2 3.19 -4.28 -19.43
CA ALA A 2 2.13 -3.68 -18.62
C ALA A 2 2.16 -4.31 -17.22
N LEU A 3 1.79 -3.54 -16.19
CA LEU A 3 1.87 -3.98 -14.79
C LEU A 3 1.03 -5.23 -14.54
N LEU A 4 -0.13 -5.34 -15.21
CA LEU A 4 -0.98 -6.53 -15.11
C LEU A 4 -0.30 -7.79 -15.66
N ASP A 5 0.49 -7.66 -16.73
CA ASP A 5 1.19 -8.81 -17.32
C ASP A 5 2.36 -9.25 -16.44
N GLU A 6 3.05 -8.31 -15.80
CA GLU A 6 4.06 -8.59 -14.79
C GLU A 6 3.47 -9.37 -13.61
N LEU A 7 2.35 -8.91 -13.05
CA LEU A 7 1.66 -9.61 -11.96
C LEU A 7 1.27 -11.05 -12.34
N LYS A 8 0.77 -11.27 -13.56
CA LYS A 8 0.42 -12.62 -14.06
C LYS A 8 1.65 -13.52 -14.22
N ALA A 9 2.74 -12.98 -14.77
CA ALA A 9 3.99 -13.71 -14.92
C ALA A 9 4.55 -14.14 -13.54
N ASP A 10 4.54 -13.22 -12.58
CA ASP A 10 5.01 -13.48 -11.22
C ASP A 10 4.13 -14.44 -10.43
N GLN A 11 2.81 -14.37 -10.62
CA GLN A 11 1.87 -15.35 -10.05
C GLN A 11 2.18 -16.76 -10.58
N LEU A 12 2.43 -16.90 -11.88
CA LEU A 12 2.78 -18.19 -12.48
C LEU A 12 4.13 -18.70 -11.97
N ALA A 13 5.12 -17.81 -11.82
CA ALA A 13 6.42 -18.15 -11.25
C ALA A 13 6.28 -18.63 -9.79
N ALA A 14 5.50 -17.92 -8.96
CA ALA A 14 5.23 -18.28 -7.58
C ALA A 14 4.56 -19.65 -7.45
N ARG A 15 3.60 -19.96 -8.33
CA ARG A 15 2.98 -21.29 -8.39
C ARG A 15 3.99 -22.39 -8.74
N LYS A 16 4.89 -22.13 -9.69
CA LYS A 16 5.94 -23.08 -10.10
C LYS A 16 6.99 -23.30 -9.00
N SER A 17 7.29 -22.29 -8.20
CA SER A 17 8.22 -22.38 -7.07
C SER A 17 7.58 -22.85 -5.76
N ASN A 18 6.29 -23.21 -5.75
CA ASN A 18 5.50 -23.52 -4.55
C ASN A 18 5.47 -22.40 -3.49
N ASP A 19 5.68 -21.14 -3.90
CA ASP A 19 5.46 -19.99 -3.04
C ASP A 19 3.95 -19.70 -2.95
N ARG A 20 3.28 -20.43 -2.05
CA ARG A 20 1.82 -20.38 -1.90
C ARG A 20 1.32 -19.01 -1.49
N LEU A 21 2.02 -18.35 -0.56
CA LEU A 21 1.62 -17.03 -0.07
C LEU A 21 1.66 -16.00 -1.20
N LYS A 22 2.76 -15.92 -1.96
CA LYS A 22 2.83 -15.02 -3.12
C LYS A 22 1.80 -15.39 -4.19
N ALA A 23 1.62 -16.69 -4.47
CA ALA A 23 0.66 -17.14 -5.47
C ALA A 23 -0.79 -16.76 -5.11
N ASP A 24 -1.20 -16.96 -3.86
CA ASP A 24 -2.56 -16.68 -3.39
C ASP A 24 -2.84 -15.17 -3.33
N LEU A 25 -1.87 -14.39 -2.83
CA LEU A 25 -1.92 -12.93 -2.80
C LEU A 25 -2.09 -12.37 -4.22
N LEU A 26 -1.23 -12.78 -5.15
CA LEU A 26 -1.29 -12.30 -6.54
C LEU A 26 -2.55 -12.77 -7.26
N THR A 27 -3.08 -13.96 -6.94
CA THR A 27 -4.36 -14.42 -7.49
C THR A 27 -5.50 -13.49 -7.12
N THR A 28 -5.57 -13.11 -5.85
CA THR A 28 -6.59 -12.17 -5.34
C THR A 28 -6.42 -10.79 -5.97
N LEU A 29 -5.18 -10.27 -5.98
CA LEU A 29 -4.86 -8.96 -6.53
C LEU A 29 -5.20 -8.87 -8.03
N ILE A 30 -4.82 -9.87 -8.83
CA ILE A 30 -5.13 -9.91 -10.27
C ILE A 30 -6.64 -9.95 -10.49
N GLY A 31 -7.37 -10.73 -9.69
CA GLY A 31 -8.83 -10.83 -9.75
C GLY A 31 -9.49 -9.46 -9.58
N GLU A 32 -9.07 -8.69 -8.57
CA GLU A 32 -9.61 -7.35 -8.31
C GLU A 32 -9.12 -6.32 -9.34
N ALA A 33 -7.85 -6.36 -9.73
CA ALA A 33 -7.27 -5.41 -10.68
C ALA A 33 -7.85 -5.57 -12.10
N SER A 34 -8.26 -6.78 -12.48
CA SER A 34 -8.83 -7.08 -13.79
C SER A 34 -10.33 -6.72 -13.91
N GLN A 35 -10.99 -6.42 -12.79
CA GLN A 35 -12.41 -6.10 -12.77
C GLN A 35 -12.63 -4.60 -12.93
N ILE A 36 -13.41 -4.21 -13.94
CA ILE A 36 -13.93 -2.86 -14.07
C ILE A 36 -15.29 -2.81 -13.37
N THR A 37 -15.37 -2.05 -12.29
CA THR A 37 -16.62 -1.89 -11.53
C THR A 37 -17.59 -0.97 -12.26
N THR A 38 -18.89 -1.06 -11.95
CA THR A 38 -19.91 -0.16 -12.50
C THR A 38 -19.59 1.31 -12.28
N GLU A 39 -19.01 1.66 -11.13
CA GLU A 39 -18.63 3.04 -10.80
C GLU A 39 -17.43 3.54 -11.62
N GLU A 40 -16.44 2.67 -11.88
CA GLU A 40 -15.32 2.99 -12.77
C GLU A 40 -15.79 3.15 -14.21
N PHE A 41 -16.70 2.29 -14.67
CA PHE A 41 -17.32 2.40 -15.99
C PHE A 41 -18.07 3.72 -16.16
N LYS A 42 -18.88 4.12 -15.16
CA LYS A 42 -19.55 5.43 -15.14
C LYS A 42 -18.58 6.62 -15.19
N ARG A 43 -17.34 6.45 -14.71
CA ARG A 43 -16.27 7.45 -14.77
C ARG A 43 -15.47 7.39 -16.09
N GLY A 44 -15.86 6.54 -17.03
CA GLY A 44 -15.24 6.41 -18.35
C GLY A 44 -14.09 5.41 -18.42
N VAL A 45 -13.85 4.60 -17.40
CA VAL A 45 -12.84 3.54 -17.44
C VAL A 45 -13.44 2.33 -18.17
N THR A 46 -12.98 2.07 -19.39
CA THR A 46 -13.49 0.98 -20.25
C THR A 46 -12.50 -0.16 -20.44
N GLU A 47 -11.25 0.03 -20.02
CA GLU A 47 -10.18 -0.97 -20.10
C GLU A 47 -9.36 -0.99 -18.81
N VAL A 48 -8.65 -2.09 -18.59
CA VAL A 48 -7.75 -2.22 -17.43
C VAL A 48 -6.44 -1.53 -17.77
N THR A 49 -6.25 -0.31 -17.26
CA THR A 49 -5.03 0.47 -17.45
C THR A 49 -4.02 0.22 -16.33
N ASP A 50 -2.75 0.56 -16.56
CA ASP A 50 -1.70 0.46 -15.54
C ASP A 50 -2.01 1.33 -14.32
N GLU A 51 -2.67 2.50 -14.50
CA GLU A 51 -3.09 3.35 -13.38
C GLU A 51 -4.13 2.65 -12.49
N LYS A 52 -5.08 1.93 -13.08
CA LYS A 52 -6.07 1.14 -12.33
C LYS A 52 -5.39 0.01 -11.56
N VAL A 53 -4.46 -0.70 -12.19
CA VAL A 53 -3.71 -1.78 -11.54
C VAL A 53 -2.89 -1.22 -10.38
N ALA A 54 -2.18 -0.12 -10.59
CA ALA A 54 -1.41 0.57 -9.55
C ALA A 54 -2.29 1.08 -8.40
N ALA A 55 -3.48 1.61 -8.70
CA ALA A 55 -4.45 2.02 -7.67
C ALA A 55 -4.95 0.81 -6.85
N THR A 56 -5.14 -0.35 -7.49
CA THR A 56 -5.52 -1.59 -6.80
C THR A 56 -4.39 -2.09 -5.91
N VAL A 57 -3.13 -2.10 -6.39
CA VAL A 57 -1.95 -2.41 -5.58
C VAL A 57 -1.85 -1.48 -4.36
N ALA A 58 -2.03 -0.17 -4.57
CA ALA A 58 -2.02 0.81 -3.48
C ALA A 58 -3.12 0.57 -2.44
N LYS A 59 -4.32 0.14 -2.87
CA LYS A 59 -5.40 -0.26 -1.98
C LYS A 59 -5.02 -1.48 -1.14
N PHE A 60 -4.43 -2.51 -1.75
CA PHE A 60 -3.96 -3.70 -1.03
C PHE A 60 -2.86 -3.35 -0.03
N LEU A 61 -1.86 -2.56 -0.43
CA LEU A 61 -0.81 -2.06 0.46
C LEU A 61 -1.39 -1.38 1.70
N LYS A 62 -2.36 -0.48 1.50
CA LYS A 62 -3.03 0.22 2.61
C LYS A 62 -3.77 -0.76 3.53
N ASN A 63 -4.50 -1.72 2.97
CA ASN A 63 -5.25 -2.70 3.74
C ASN A 63 -4.31 -3.63 4.53
N THR A 64 -3.21 -4.11 3.94
CA THR A 64 -2.21 -4.94 4.62
C THR A 64 -1.54 -4.17 5.77
N LYS A 65 -1.20 -2.89 5.59
CA LYS A 65 -0.70 -2.03 6.68
C LYS A 65 -1.71 -1.91 7.82
N LEU A 66 -2.99 -1.71 7.53
CA LEU A 66 -4.04 -1.65 8.55
C LEU A 66 -4.19 -3.00 9.27
N THR A 67 -4.12 -4.11 8.55
CA THR A 67 -4.10 -5.46 9.14
C THR A 67 -2.92 -5.59 10.11
N LEU A 68 -1.72 -5.16 9.73
CA LEU A 68 -0.55 -5.17 10.61
C LEU A 68 -0.75 -4.30 11.87
N GLU A 69 -1.30 -3.09 11.75
CA GLU A 69 -1.62 -2.24 12.91
C GLU A 69 -2.58 -2.95 13.89
N ASN A 70 -3.61 -3.61 13.36
CA ASN A 70 -4.59 -4.35 14.16
C ASN A 70 -3.97 -5.58 14.82
N LEU A 71 -3.16 -6.35 14.08
CA LEU A 71 -2.46 -7.52 14.59
C LEU A 71 -1.45 -7.16 15.67
N ALA A 72 -0.72 -6.05 15.51
CA ALA A 72 0.20 -5.54 16.51
C ALA A 72 -0.54 -5.16 17.80
N SER A 73 -1.69 -4.49 17.67
CA SER A 73 -2.55 -4.13 18.80
C SER A 73 -3.10 -5.37 19.52
N GLU A 74 -3.53 -6.39 18.77
CA GLU A 74 -3.99 -7.67 19.32
C GLU A 74 -2.85 -8.41 20.04
N ARG A 75 -1.65 -8.44 19.44
CA ARG A 75 -0.45 -9.05 20.03
C ARG A 75 -0.09 -8.39 21.36
N ALA A 76 -0.10 -7.06 21.43
CA ALA A 76 0.17 -6.32 22.66
C ALA A 76 -0.82 -6.71 23.77
N ARG A 77 -2.13 -6.75 23.46
CA ARG A 77 -3.16 -7.15 24.43
C ARG A 77 -2.97 -8.58 24.95
N LEU A 78 -2.59 -9.52 24.08
CA LEU A 78 -2.33 -10.90 24.50
C LEU A 78 -1.12 -11.00 25.42
N ILE A 79 -0.04 -10.27 25.10
CA ILE A 79 1.16 -10.20 25.94
C ILE A 79 0.82 -9.62 27.31
N ASP A 80 0.09 -8.51 27.36
CA ASP A 80 -0.33 -7.86 28.62
C ASP A 80 -1.23 -8.80 29.46
N ALA A 81 -2.04 -9.62 28.81
CA ALA A 81 -2.87 -10.63 29.45
C ALA A 81 -2.13 -11.94 29.81
N GLY A 82 -0.83 -12.06 29.50
CA GLY A 82 -0.06 -13.29 29.71
C GLY A 82 -0.52 -14.48 28.85
N ALA A 83 -1.21 -14.23 27.74
CA ALA A 83 -1.75 -15.23 26.82
C ALA A 83 -0.77 -15.56 25.69
N ASP A 84 -0.97 -16.73 25.05
CA ASP A 84 -0.17 -17.14 23.89
C ASP A 84 -0.40 -16.22 22.67
N ALA A 85 0.65 -15.54 22.24
CA ALA A 85 0.65 -14.66 21.08
C ALA A 85 1.27 -15.28 19.81
N SER A 86 1.65 -16.57 19.84
CA SER A 86 2.38 -17.23 18.75
C SER A 86 1.60 -17.24 17.43
N LYS A 87 0.29 -17.52 17.48
CA LYS A 87 -0.59 -17.49 16.30
C LYS A 87 -0.69 -16.08 15.71
N VAL A 88 -0.76 -15.06 16.56
CA VAL A 88 -0.78 -13.66 16.09
C VAL A 88 0.55 -13.29 15.47
N GLY A 89 1.68 -13.74 16.05
CA GLY A 89 3.01 -13.60 15.47
C GLY A 89 3.12 -14.16 14.05
N GLN A 90 2.65 -15.39 13.83
CA GLN A 90 2.66 -16.01 12.48
C GLN A 90 1.83 -15.21 11.46
N ARG A 91 0.69 -14.63 11.87
CA ARG A 91 -0.11 -13.77 10.99
C ARG A 91 0.59 -12.44 10.69
N ILE A 92 1.35 -11.89 11.64
CA ILE A 92 2.16 -10.69 11.42
C ILE A 92 3.25 -11.00 10.39
N GLU A 93 4.01 -12.08 10.56
CA GLU A 93 5.05 -12.50 9.61
C GLU A 93 4.49 -12.70 8.19
N ALA A 94 3.32 -13.35 8.08
CA ALA A 94 2.63 -13.50 6.80
C ALA A 94 2.26 -12.14 6.18
N ALA A 95 1.65 -11.24 6.95
CA ALA A 95 1.24 -9.92 6.48
C ALA A 95 2.44 -9.01 6.15
N GLU A 96 3.57 -9.14 6.86
CA GLU A 96 4.84 -8.46 6.52
C GLU A 96 5.40 -8.96 5.19
N THR A 97 5.32 -10.27 4.95
CA THR A 97 5.72 -10.87 3.67
C THR A 97 4.83 -10.39 2.53
N GLU A 98 3.50 -10.37 2.74
CA GLU A 98 2.56 -9.80 1.76
C GLU A 98 2.85 -8.33 1.47
N LEU A 99 3.13 -7.54 2.51
CA LEU A 99 3.47 -6.13 2.36
C LEU A 99 4.73 -5.95 1.51
N ALA A 100 5.76 -6.78 1.73
CA ALA A 100 6.99 -6.75 0.95
C ALA A 100 6.74 -7.09 -0.54
N ILE A 101 5.93 -8.12 -0.80
CA ILE A 101 5.53 -8.52 -2.16
C ILE A 101 4.75 -7.38 -2.84
N LEU A 102 3.73 -6.83 -2.19
CA LEU A 102 2.93 -5.75 -2.77
C LEU A 102 3.78 -4.51 -3.05
N SER A 103 4.77 -4.24 -2.19
CA SER A 103 5.64 -3.06 -2.31
C SER A 103 6.57 -3.14 -3.52
N SER A 104 6.83 -4.34 -4.08
CA SER A 104 7.62 -4.47 -5.31
C SER A 104 6.86 -4.00 -6.56
N TYR A 105 5.52 -3.97 -6.52
CA TYR A 105 4.67 -3.54 -7.64
C TYR A 105 4.18 -2.10 -7.53
N GLY A 106 4.49 -1.43 -6.41
CA GLY A 106 4.11 -0.05 -6.17
C GLY A 106 5.28 0.93 -6.36
N PRO A 107 5.01 2.24 -6.45
CA PRO A 107 6.06 3.25 -6.37
C PRO A 107 6.85 3.11 -5.08
N LYS A 108 8.17 3.32 -5.16
CA LYS A 108 9.07 3.29 -3.99
C LYS A 108 8.50 4.19 -2.89
N GLN A 109 8.23 3.62 -1.73
CA GLN A 109 7.73 4.37 -0.60
C GLN A 109 8.85 5.24 -0.02
N MET A 110 8.54 6.52 0.22
CA MET A 110 9.37 7.42 1.00
C MET A 110 9.36 6.98 2.46
N THR A 111 10.52 7.03 3.09
CA THR A 111 10.63 6.95 4.55
C THR A 111 9.97 8.17 5.20
N GLU A 112 9.62 8.07 6.48
CA GLU A 112 9.08 9.21 7.22
C GLU A 112 10.04 10.42 7.18
N SER A 113 11.36 10.18 7.22
CA SER A 113 12.37 11.24 7.14
C SER A 113 12.40 11.92 5.77
N GLU A 114 12.32 11.14 4.69
CA GLU A 114 12.27 11.71 3.33
C GLU A 114 10.97 12.48 3.11
N LEU A 115 9.85 11.95 3.58
CA LEU A 115 8.55 12.61 3.52
C LEU A 115 8.52 13.91 4.33
N ARG A 116 9.06 13.92 5.55
CA ARG A 116 9.19 15.12 6.38
C ARG A 116 10.04 16.17 5.67
N LYS A 117 11.19 15.78 5.11
CA LYS A 117 12.05 16.69 4.37
C LYS A 117 11.32 17.35 3.18
N VAL A 118 10.57 16.58 2.39
CA VAL A 118 9.78 17.13 1.27
C VAL A 118 8.73 18.15 1.76
N ILE A 119 8.07 17.86 2.88
CA ILE A 119 7.08 18.78 3.48
C ILE A 119 7.76 20.06 3.97
N ASP A 120 8.90 19.95 4.65
CA ASP A 120 9.64 21.08 5.19
C ASP A 120 10.22 21.96 4.08
N ASP A 121 10.80 21.36 3.04
CA ASP A 121 11.31 22.08 1.87
C ASP A 121 10.16 22.84 1.15
N PHE A 122 8.99 22.23 1.03
CA PHE A 122 7.82 22.88 0.44
C PHE A 122 7.30 24.04 1.29
N ARG A 123 7.27 23.89 2.61
CA ARG A 123 6.90 24.97 3.55
C ARG A 123 7.88 26.13 3.53
N ALA A 124 9.18 25.85 3.45
CA ALA A 124 10.21 26.90 3.37
C ALA A 124 10.03 27.77 2.11
N GLN A 125 9.59 27.17 1.01
CA GLN A 125 9.29 27.89 -0.24
C GLN A 125 7.90 28.53 -0.26
N ASN A 126 6.98 28.05 0.59
CA ASN A 126 5.59 28.50 0.65
C ASN A 126 5.16 28.69 2.13
N PRO A 127 5.56 29.79 2.79
CA PRO A 127 5.31 30.01 4.21
C PRO A 127 3.82 30.00 4.61
N ASP A 128 2.94 30.39 3.68
CA ASP A 128 1.49 30.42 3.88
C ASP A 128 0.79 29.10 3.49
N ALA A 129 1.57 28.06 3.15
CA ALA A 129 1.03 26.76 2.74
C ALA A 129 0.26 26.10 3.90
N ASN A 130 -1.05 25.96 3.71
CA ASN A 130 -1.87 25.16 4.60
C ASN A 130 -1.72 23.65 4.29
N VAL A 131 -2.22 22.81 5.20
CA VAL A 131 -2.22 21.33 5.06
C VAL A 131 -2.79 20.88 3.70
N GLY A 132 -3.85 21.53 3.22
CA GLY A 132 -4.48 21.21 1.94
C GLY A 132 -3.53 21.43 0.75
N THR A 133 -2.81 22.55 0.73
CA THR A 133 -1.81 22.85 -0.31
C THR A 133 -0.62 21.90 -0.28
N ILE A 134 -0.14 21.54 0.91
CA ILE A 134 0.94 20.55 1.09
C ILE A 134 0.49 19.18 0.56
N MET A 135 -0.71 18.73 0.95
CA MET A 135 -1.25 17.45 0.48
C MET A 135 -1.51 17.43 -1.02
N ALA A 136 -1.93 18.55 -1.61
CA ALA A 136 -2.08 18.67 -3.05
C ALA A 136 -0.72 18.57 -3.78
N HIS A 137 0.32 19.25 -3.26
CA HIS A 137 1.68 19.13 -3.79
C HIS A 137 2.20 17.69 -3.72
N LEU A 138 2.02 17.03 -2.57
CA LEU A 138 2.40 15.63 -2.39
C LEU A 138 1.67 14.71 -3.36
N LYS A 139 0.36 14.90 -3.55
CA LYS A 139 -0.43 14.09 -4.48
C LYS A 139 0.05 14.24 -5.92
N THR A 140 0.37 15.45 -6.34
CA THR A 140 0.81 15.76 -7.71
C THR A 140 2.22 15.25 -8.00
N ASN A 141 3.15 15.40 -7.07
CA ASN A 141 4.59 15.14 -7.31
C ASN A 141 5.06 13.78 -6.79
N PHE A 142 4.39 13.24 -5.77
CA PHE A 142 4.79 12.04 -5.05
C PHE A 142 3.63 11.05 -4.86
N GLY A 143 2.59 11.14 -5.69
CA GLY A 143 1.39 10.30 -5.61
C GLY A 143 1.74 8.81 -5.53
N GLY A 144 1.23 8.13 -4.50
CA GLY A 144 1.46 6.70 -4.28
C GLY A 144 2.81 6.35 -3.63
N GLN A 145 3.69 7.32 -3.35
CA GLN A 145 4.98 7.10 -2.69
C GLN A 145 4.96 7.35 -1.17
N TYR A 146 3.81 7.65 -0.58
CA TYR A 146 3.71 7.94 0.86
C TYR A 146 2.39 7.44 1.44
N ASP A 147 2.37 7.23 2.76
CA ASP A 147 1.14 6.97 3.50
C ASP A 147 0.42 8.30 3.81
N GLY A 148 -0.84 8.41 3.38
CA GLY A 148 -1.61 9.66 3.49
C GLY A 148 -1.92 10.07 4.94
N LYS A 149 -2.04 9.11 5.87
CA LYS A 149 -2.27 9.38 7.29
C LYS A 149 -1.00 9.98 7.91
N THR A 150 0.16 9.38 7.61
CA THR A 150 1.49 9.86 8.00
C THR A 150 1.77 11.24 7.41
N ALA A 151 1.57 11.44 6.10
CA ALA A 151 1.73 12.73 5.46
C ALA A 151 0.82 13.82 6.07
N SER A 152 -0.44 13.49 6.36
CA SER A 152 -1.36 14.42 7.00
C SER A 152 -0.98 14.78 8.44
N ALA A 153 -0.39 13.84 9.18
CA ALA A 153 0.11 14.10 10.53
C ALA A 153 1.35 15.00 10.48
N LEU A 154 2.31 14.70 9.60
CA LEU A 154 3.50 15.51 9.39
C LEU A 154 3.17 16.91 8.87
N ALA A 155 2.22 17.03 7.94
CA ALA A 155 1.80 18.31 7.38
C ALA A 155 1.00 19.18 8.38
N ARG A 156 0.57 18.63 9.54
CA ARG A 156 -0.09 19.38 10.61
C ARG A 156 0.85 19.80 11.74
N GLY A 157 1.93 19.06 11.94
CA GLY A 157 3.04 19.45 12.83
C GLY A 157 3.84 20.60 12.26
#